data_AF-A0A4P1K5F8-F1
#
_entry.id   AF-A0A4P1K5F8-F1
#
_cell.length_a   1.000
_cell.length_b   1.000
_cell.length_c   1.000
_cell.angle_alpha   90.00
_cell.angle_beta   90.00
_cell.angle_gamma   90.00
#
_symmetry.space_group_name_H-M   'P 1'
#
loop_
_entity.id
_entity.type
_entity.pdbx_description
1 polymer ?
#
loop_
_entity_poly.entity_id
_entity_poly.type
_entity_poly.pdbx_seq_one_letter_code
_entity_poly.pdbx_strand_id
1 'polypeptide(L)'
;MDLAVEPDLFSVMLKFGGAPKVLTVPYSAVVRFYDPSVQFLLQFDEPEIVEAEIAPLSPPARDPDAAPPPPSDDDGPKVVSLDQFRKK
;
A
#
# COMPACT_ATOMS: atom_id res chain seq x y z
N MET A 1 -7.90 1.85 16.28
CA MET A 1 -6.97 1.82 15.14
C MET A 1 -6.58 0.37 15.07
N ASP A 2 -7.14 -0.34 14.11
CA ASP A 2 -7.37 -1.77 14.29
C ASP A 2 -6.39 -2.49 13.36
N LEU A 3 -5.42 -3.16 13.98
CA LEU A 3 -4.54 -4.12 13.32
C LEU A 3 -5.22 -5.49 13.45
N ALA A 4 -5.53 -6.12 12.33
CA ALA A 4 -5.95 -7.52 12.28
C ALA A 4 -4.82 -8.35 11.68
N VAL A 5 -4.51 -9.47 12.30
CA VAL A 5 -3.36 -10.32 11.99
C VAL A 5 -3.87 -11.71 11.66
N GLU A 6 -3.50 -12.21 10.49
CA GLU A 6 -3.82 -13.55 10.00
C GLU A 6 -2.50 -14.32 9.75
N PRO A 7 -2.56 -15.63 9.47
CA PRO A 7 -1.35 -16.44 9.25
C PRO A 7 -0.45 -15.98 8.09
N ASP A 8 -1.04 -15.44 7.01
CA ASP A 8 -0.30 -15.10 5.78
C ASP A 8 -0.29 -13.59 5.47
N LEU A 9 -1.08 -12.80 6.19
CA LEU A 9 -1.25 -11.37 5.96
C LEU A 9 -1.64 -10.63 7.23
N PHE A 10 -1.58 -9.31 7.19
CA PHE A 10 -2.21 -8.43 8.16
C PHE A 10 -3.01 -7.33 7.46
N SER A 11 -3.93 -6.70 8.17
CA SER A 11 -4.62 -5.50 7.71
C SER A 11 -4.63 -4.42 8.77
N VAL A 12 -4.57 -3.17 8.34
CA VAL A 12 -4.51 -2.01 9.23
C VAL A 12 -5.26 -0.84 8.63
N MET A 13 -6.00 -0.10 9.46
CA MET A 13 -6.62 1.16 9.05
C MET A 13 -5.64 2.33 9.22
N LEU A 14 -5.32 3.01 8.12
CA LEU A 14 -4.47 4.20 8.06
C LEU A 14 -5.27 5.39 7.56
N LYS A 15 -4.72 6.61 7.70
CA LYS A 15 -5.30 7.83 7.11
C LYS A 15 -4.43 8.31 5.97
N PHE A 16 -5.03 8.53 4.81
CA PHE A 16 -4.40 9.12 3.63
C PHE A 16 -5.11 10.46 3.35
N GLY A 17 -4.39 11.58 3.40
CA GLY A 17 -5.01 12.90 3.28
C GLY A 17 -6.09 13.18 4.35
N GLY A 18 -6.01 12.53 5.51
CA GLY A 18 -7.02 12.61 6.56
C GLY A 18 -8.20 11.64 6.42
N ALA A 19 -8.37 11.01 5.26
CA ALA A 19 -9.41 10.01 5.01
C ALA A 19 -8.96 8.61 5.46
N PRO A 20 -9.75 7.88 6.26
CA PRO A 20 -9.41 6.52 6.69
C PRO A 20 -9.54 5.52 5.53
N LYS A 21 -8.51 4.69 5.33
CA LYS A 21 -8.52 3.54 4.42
C LYS A 21 -7.89 2.32 5.08
N VAL A 22 -8.40 1.14 4.75
CA VAL A 22 -7.81 -0.14 5.17
C VAL A 22 -6.77 -0.57 4.16
N LEU A 23 -5.59 -0.95 4.64
CA LEU A 23 -4.53 -1.55 3.85
C LEU A 23 -4.35 -3.01 4.30
N THR A 24 -4.36 -3.94 3.35
CA THR A 24 -4.10 -5.37 3.58
C THR A 24 -2.76 -5.72 2.95
N VAL A 25 -1.88 -6.37 3.71
CA VAL A 25 -0.49 -6.62 3.34
C VAL A 25 -0.15 -8.10 3.62
N PRO A 26 0.10 -8.91 2.57
CA PRO A 26 0.71 -10.23 2.72
C PRO A 26 2.12 -10.13 3.31
N TYR A 27 2.55 -11.09 4.14
CA TYR A 27 3.91 -11.07 4.69
C TYR A 27 5.00 -11.18 3.63
N SER A 28 4.72 -11.88 2.52
CA SER A 28 5.63 -11.98 1.36
C SER A 28 5.90 -10.64 0.67
N ALA A 29 5.04 -9.63 0.88
CA ALA A 29 5.24 -8.28 0.34
C ALA A 29 6.11 -7.38 1.25
N VAL A 30 6.52 -7.86 2.44
CA VAL A 30 7.33 -7.07 3.37
C VAL A 30 8.81 -7.19 3.01
N VAL A 31 9.40 -6.09 2.55
CA VAL A 31 10.84 -6.03 2.19
C VAL A 31 11.73 -5.50 3.31
N ARG A 32 11.16 -4.76 4.28
CA ARG A 32 11.92 -4.13 5.37
C ARG A 32 11.05 -3.91 6.60
N PHE A 33 11.61 -4.15 7.78
CA PHE A 33 11.02 -3.82 9.07
C PHE A 33 12.03 -3.05 9.92
N TYR A 34 11.58 -1.98 10.59
CA TYR A 34 12.44 -1.14 11.43
C TYR A 34 11.72 -0.70 12.70
N ASP A 35 12.32 -0.97 13.86
CA ASP A 35 11.90 -0.42 15.15
C ASP A 35 12.94 0.61 15.65
N PRO A 36 12.63 1.92 15.59
CA PRO A 36 13.54 2.98 16.01
C PRO A 36 13.87 2.99 17.50
N SER A 37 12.99 2.46 18.35
CA SER A 37 13.10 2.56 19.81
C SER A 37 14.30 1.78 20.34
N VAL A 38 14.64 0.70 19.62
CA VAL A 38 15.73 -0.22 19.94
C VAL A 38 16.72 -0.39 18.78
N GLN A 39 16.61 0.44 17.73
CA GLN A 39 17.46 0.41 16.54
C GLN A 39 17.50 -0.98 15.86
N PHE A 40 16.39 -1.69 15.88
CA PHE A 40 16.29 -3.05 15.33
C PHE A 40 15.83 -3.01 13.87
N LEU A 41 16.52 -3.73 13.00
CA LEU A 41 16.27 -3.74 11.55
C LEU A 41 16.23 -5.18 11.04
N LEU A 42 15.21 -5.48 10.22
CA LEU A 42 15.17 -6.65 9.35
C LEU A 42 15.04 -6.18 7.90
N GLN A 43 15.76 -6.85 7.02
CA GLN A 43 15.66 -6.66 5.57
C GLN A 43 15.52 -8.03 4.94
N PHE A 44 14.52 -8.17 4.08
CA PHE A 44 14.19 -9.41 3.39
C PHE A 44 14.56 -9.25 1.92
N ASP A 45 14.97 -10.35 1.30
CA ASP A 45 15.20 -10.39 -0.14
C ASP A 45 13.85 -10.23 -0.86
N GLU A 46 13.86 -9.64 -2.06
CA GLU A 46 12.67 -9.62 -2.88
C GLU A 46 12.24 -11.06 -3.16
N PRO A 47 10.94 -11.38 -3.03
CA PRO A 47 10.48 -12.72 -3.38
C PRO A 47 10.90 -12.99 -4.83
N GLU A 48 11.58 -14.12 -5.07
CA GLU A 48 11.79 -14.59 -6.43
C GLU A 48 10.40 -14.62 -7.07
N ILE A 49 10.21 -13.79 -8.10
CA ILE A 49 8.97 -13.75 -8.86
C ILE A 49 8.97 -15.05 -9.66
N VAL A 50 8.66 -16.16 -9.01
CA VAL A 50 8.15 -17.32 -9.71
C VAL A 50 6.87 -16.80 -10.34
N GLU A 51 6.78 -16.80 -11.67
CA GLU A 51 5.54 -16.53 -12.40
C GLU A 51 4.50 -17.58 -12.00
N ALA A 52 4.01 -17.54 -10.76
CA ALA A 52 2.70 -18.02 -10.43
C ALA A 52 1.78 -17.06 -11.15
N GLU A 53 1.17 -17.54 -12.24
CA GLU A 53 0.20 -16.84 -13.07
C GLU A 53 -0.69 -15.96 -12.18
N ILE A 54 -0.34 -14.68 -12.09
CA ILE A 54 -1.22 -13.69 -11.52
C ILE A 54 -2.30 -13.58 -12.60
N ALA A 55 -3.39 -14.33 -12.44
CA ALA A 55 -4.55 -14.16 -13.28
C ALA A 55 -4.84 -12.65 -13.28
N PRO A 56 -4.79 -11.97 -14.44
CA PRO A 56 -4.99 -10.54 -14.47
C PRO A 56 -6.34 -10.29 -13.81
N LEU A 57 -6.35 -9.48 -12.75
CA LEU A 57 -7.58 -8.90 -12.24
C LEU A 57 -8.15 -8.10 -13.41
N SER A 58 -9.11 -8.70 -14.12
CA SER A 58 -9.82 -8.03 -15.19
C SER A 58 -10.30 -6.69 -14.63
N PRO A 59 -9.92 -5.55 -15.22
CA PRO A 59 -10.50 -4.29 -14.82
C PRO A 59 -12.02 -4.42 -14.92
N PRO A 60 -12.80 -3.87 -13.98
CA PRO A 60 -14.25 -3.89 -14.11
C PRO A 60 -14.60 -3.32 -15.48
N ALA A 61 -15.41 -4.05 -16.24
CA ALA A 61 -15.81 -3.65 -17.58
C ALA A 61 -16.33 -2.21 -17.52
N ARG A 62 -15.62 -1.30 -18.17
CA ARG A 62 -16.04 0.09 -18.30
C ARG A 62 -17.19 0.08 -19.30
N ASP A 63 -18.41 0.31 -18.83
CA ASP A 63 -19.56 0.50 -19.70
C ASP A 63 -19.24 1.61 -20.71
N PRO A 64 -19.32 1.36 -22.03
CA PRO A 64 -18.97 2.35 -23.05
C PRO A 64 -19.99 3.51 -23.13
N ASP A 65 -21.03 3.51 -22.30
CA ASP A 65 -22.07 4.55 -22.25
C ASP A 65 -21.99 5.45 -20.99
N ALA A 66 -20.92 5.37 -20.21
CA ALA A 66 -20.71 6.30 -19.10
C ALA A 66 -20.09 7.62 -19.60
N ALA A 67 -20.90 8.68 -19.64
CA ALA A 67 -20.46 10.04 -19.94
C ALA A 67 -19.29 10.48 -19.02
N PRO A 68 -18.39 11.38 -19.49
CA PRO A 68 -17.22 11.79 -18.72
C PRO A 68 -17.67 12.47 -17.41
N PRO A 69 -17.11 12.10 -16.26
CA PRO A 69 -17.31 12.89 -15.05
C PRO A 69 -16.68 14.29 -15.24
N PRO A 70 -17.27 15.35 -14.66
CA PRO A 70 -16.72 16.69 -14.75
C PRO A 70 -15.30 16.73 -14.12
N PRO A 71 -14.44 17.66 -14.55
CA PRO A 71 -13.10 17.81 -14.00
C PRO A 71 -13.23 18.04 -12.50
N SER A 72 -12.74 17.09 -11.70
CA SER A 72 -12.65 17.24 -10.26
C SER A 72 -11.33 17.93 -9.96
N ASP A 73 -11.41 19.00 -9.15
CA ASP A 73 -10.28 19.80 -8.75
C ASP A 73 -9.16 18.96 -8.12
N ASP A 74 -7.95 19.28 -8.58
CA ASP A 74 -6.62 18.99 -8.08
C ASP A 74 -6.53 18.43 -6.64
N ASP A 75 -6.58 17.10 -6.49
CA ASP A 75 -5.97 16.39 -5.36
C ASP A 75 -5.32 15.11 -5.88
N GLY A 76 -4.24 15.30 -6.63
CA GLY A 76 -3.36 14.21 -7.00
C GLY A 76 -2.77 13.50 -5.76
N PRO A 77 -2.35 12.24 -5.88
CA PRO A 77 -1.80 11.50 -4.76
C PRO A 77 -0.59 12.23 -4.18
N LYS A 78 -0.75 12.77 -2.96
CA LYS A 78 0.31 13.49 -2.26
C LYS A 78 1.34 12.49 -1.72
N VAL A 79 2.32 12.18 -2.56
CA VAL A 79 3.49 11.37 -2.17
C VAL A 79 4.41 12.24 -1.32
N VAL A 80 4.48 11.95 -0.02
CA VAL A 80 5.46 12.55 0.88
C VAL A 80 6.72 11.68 0.89
N SER A 81 7.84 12.20 0.38
CA SER A 81 9.12 11.47 0.37
C SER A 81 9.69 11.33 1.78
N LEU A 82 10.11 10.12 2.13
CA LEU A 82 10.73 9.76 3.42
C LEU A 82 12.00 10.59 3.73
N ASP A 83 12.65 11.14 2.71
CA ASP A 83 13.80 12.04 2.88
C ASP A 83 13.46 13.34 3.62
N GLN A 84 12.19 13.76 3.65
CA GLN A 84 11.75 14.97 4.37
C GLN A 84 11.94 14.84 5.90
N PHE A 85 12.06 13.62 6.43
CA PHE A 85 12.20 13.35 7.87
C PHE A 85 13.64 13.09 8.32
N ARG A 86 14.60 12.99 7.38
CA ARG A 86 16.02 12.88 7.70
C ARG A 86 16.58 14.27 8.00
N LYS A 87 16.34 14.78 9.21
CA LYS A 87 17.11 15.92 9.76
C LYS A 87 18.39 15.40 10.44
N LYS A 88 19.46 16.18 10.24
CA LYS A 88 20.86 16.03 10.70
C LYS A 88 21.04 15.37 12.05
#